data_AF-A0A4Q3XPK0-F1
#
_entry.id   AF-A0A4Q3XPK0-F1
#
_cell.length_a   1.000
_cell.length_b   1.000
_cell.length_c   1.000
_cell.angle_alpha   90.00
_cell.angle_beta   90.00
_cell.angle_gamma   90.00
#
_symmetry.space_group_name_H-M   'P 1'
#
loop_
_entity.id
_entity.type
_entity.pdbx_description
1 polymer ?
#
loop_
_entity_poly.entity_id
_entity_poly.type
_entity_poly.pdbx_seq_one_letter_code
_entity_poly.pdbx_strand_id
1 'polypeptide(L)' 'DAEVAEAMRFSFRHLKLVIEPGGAVSLAALLAGKIGTEKLTTAIILSGGNVDPTLYAEIIEGRFGG' A
#
# COMPACT_ATOMS: atom_id res chain seq x y z
N ASP A 1 -7.38 -2.14 7.44
CA ASP A 1 -6.11 -2.89 7.58
C ASP A 1 -5.84 -3.77 6.37
N ALA A 2 -6.73 -4.69 6.00
CA ALA A 2 -6.59 -5.52 4.78
C ALA A 2 -6.25 -4.74 3.48
N GLU A 3 -6.93 -3.61 3.20
CA GLU A 3 -6.65 -2.78 2.01
C GLU A 3 -5.27 -2.13 2.05
N VAL A 4 -4.83 -1.70 3.24
CA VAL A 4 -3.49 -1.11 3.44
C VAL A 4 -2.42 -2.19 3.24
N ALA A 5 -2.63 -3.38 3.79
CA ALA A 5 -1.76 -4.52 3.57
C ALA A 5 -1.68 -4.91 2.08
N GLU A 6 -2.79 -4.83 1.34
CA GLU A 6 -2.78 -5.06 -0.10
C GLU A 6 -2.05 -3.97 -0.87
N ALA A 7 -2.20 -2.70 -0.49
CA ALA A 7 -1.44 -1.60 -1.09
C ALA A 7 0.08 -1.73 -0.85
N MET A 8 0.49 -2.18 0.33
CA MET A 8 1.89 -2.49 0.64
C MET A 8 2.41 -3.65 -0.22
N ARG A 9 1.64 -4.75 -0.33
CA ARG A 9 1.94 -5.87 -1.23
C ARG A 9 2.04 -5.44 -2.69
N PHE A 10 1.12 -4.60 -3.15
CA PHE A 10 1.11 -4.07 -4.50
C PHE A 10 2.37 -3.25 -4.78
N SER A 11 2.71 -2.33 -3.87
CA SER A 11 3.89 -1.48 -3.96
C SER A 11 5.18 -2.27 -4.04
N PHE A 12 5.33 -3.28 -3.18
CA PHE A 12 6.50 -4.15 -3.21
C PHE A 12 6.61 -4.92 -4.54
N ARG A 13 5.52 -5.55 -4.96
CA ARG A 13 5.51 -6.43 -6.14
C ARG A 13 5.71 -5.66 -7.45
N HIS A 14 5.05 -4.51 -7.59
CA HIS A 14 4.95 -3.82 -8.89
C HIS A 14 5.80 -2.55 -8.95
N LEU A 15 5.91 -1.80 -7.85
CA LEU A 15 6.62 -0.52 -7.82
C LEU A 15 8.05 -0.65 -7.27
N LYS A 16 8.37 -1.80 -6.66
CA LYS A 16 9.64 -2.07 -5.97
C LYS A 16 9.92 -1.10 -4.82
N LEU A 17 8.84 -0.57 -4.24
CA LEU A 17 8.90 0.35 -3.11
C LEU A 17 8.57 -0.39 -1.81
N VAL A 18 9.34 -0.07 -0.77
CA VAL A 18 9.00 -0.39 0.61
C VAL A 18 8.30 0.82 1.20
N ILE A 19 7.05 0.64 1.61
CA ILE A 19 6.23 1.69 2.20
C ILE A 19 5.65 1.21 3.54
N GLU A 20 5.42 2.14 4.46
CA GLU A 20 4.81 1.86 5.75
C GLU A 20 3.27 1.90 5.65
N PRO A 21 2.53 1.33 6.63
CA PRO A 21 1.06 1.33 6.60
C PRO A 21 0.44 2.72 6.42
N GLY A 22 0.93 3.73 7.16
CA GLY A 22 0.47 5.12 7.03
C GLY A 22 0.79 5.72 5.66
N GLY A 23 1.96 5.41 5.09
CA GLY A 23 2.36 5.84 3.75
C GLY A 23 1.60 5.16 2.60
N ALA A 24 0.91 4.05 2.87
CA ALA A 24 0.16 3.29 1.88
C ALA A 24 -1.33 3.68 1.76
N VAL A 25 -1.85 4.55 2.64
CA VAL A 25 -3.29 4.86 2.71
C VAL A 25 -3.84 5.42 1.40
N SER A 26 -3.10 6.31 0.73
CA SER A 26 -3.52 6.92 -0.54
C SER A 26 -3.66 5.87 -1.66
N LEU A 27 -2.70 4.95 -1.73
CA LEU A 27 -2.73 3.84 -2.68
C LEU A 27 -3.82 2.82 -2.34
N ALA A 28 -4.05 2.54 -1.05
CA ALA A 28 -5.11 1.64 -0.61
C ALA A 28 -6.49 2.16 -1.03
N ALA A 29 -6.76 3.45 -0.82
CA ALA A 29 -8.01 4.07 -1.25
C ALA A 29 -8.19 4.01 -2.78
N LEU A 30 -7.10 4.24 -3.53
CA LEU A 30 -7.10 4.16 -4.99
C LEU A 30 -7.39 2.74 -5.49
N LEU A 31 -6.66 1.73 -4.99
CA LEU A 31 -6.81 0.33 -5.40
C LEU A 31 -8.18 -0.26 -4.99
N ALA A 32 -8.73 0.19 -3.86
CA ALA A 32 -10.07 -0.20 -3.41
C ALA A 32 -11.20 0.50 -4.19
N GLY A 33 -10.88 1.34 -5.18
CA GLY A 33 -11.88 2.05 -6.00
C GLY A 33 -12.67 3.11 -5.23
N LYS A 34 -12.16 3.58 -4.09
CA LYS A 34 -12.82 4.59 -3.25
C LYS A 34 -12.67 6.01 -3.78
N ILE A 35 -11.77 6.20 -4.76
CA ILE A 35 -11.50 7.47 -5.41
C ILE A 35 -11.76 7.29 -6.91
N GLY A 36 -12.64 8.12 -7.47
CA GLY A 36 -12.90 8.15 -8.91
C GLY A 36 -11.73 8.77 -9.67
N THR A 37 -11.14 8.00 -10.59
CA THR A 37 -9.94 8.43 -11.35
C THR A 37 -10.12 8.32 -12.87
N GLU A 38 -11.29 7.91 -13.34
CA GLU A 38 -11.55 7.74 -14.76
C GLU A 38 -11.36 9.06 -15.53
N LYS A 39 -10.61 8.99 -16.64
CA LYS A 39 -10.32 10.14 -17.51
C LYS A 39 -9.56 11.28 -16.81
N LEU A 40 -8.90 11.00 -15.70
CA LEU A 40 -8.05 11.94 -14.97
C LEU A 40 -6.59 11.45 -14.95
N THR A 41 -5.66 12.39 -14.90
CA THR A 41 -4.29 12.10 -14.47
C THR A 41 -4.25 12.19 -12.94
N THR A 42 -4.15 11.04 -12.27
CA THR A 42 -4.15 10.99 -10.80
C THR A 42 -2.72 10.93 -10.27
N ALA A 43 -2.41 11.82 -9.31
CA ALA A 43 -1.22 11.74 -8.49
C ALA A 43 -1.60 11.33 -7.06
N ILE A 44 -0.81 10.44 -6.47
CA ILE A 44 -0.90 10.06 -5.06
C ILE A 44 0.47 10.17 -4.42
N ILE A 45 0.50 10.37 -3.10
CA ILE A 45 1.74 10.45 -2.32
C ILE A 45 1.87 9.18 -1.49
N LEU A 46 3.01 8.51 -1.63
CA LEU A 46 3.48 7.47 -0.72
C LEU A 46 4.43 8.15 0.28
N SER A 47 3.94 8.47 1.46
CA SER A 47 4.59 9.47 2.33
C SER A 47 5.77 8.94 3.16
N GLY A 48 5.88 7.63 3.34
CA GLY A 48 6.87 7.04 4.25
C GLY A 48 7.08 5.54 4.04
N GLY A 49 8.23 5.06 4.51
CA GLY A 49 8.68 3.67 4.38
C GLY A 49 9.36 3.13 5.64
N ASN A 50 9.16 3.77 6.79
CA ASN A 50 9.79 3.37 8.05
C ASN A 50 8.95 2.27 8.71
N VAL A 51 9.10 1.06 8.18
CA VAL A 51 8.35 -0.12 8.61
C VAL A 51 9.27 -1.12 9.30
N ASP A 52 8.76 -1.77 10.35
CA ASP A 52 9.44 -2.91 10.98
C ASP A 52 9.60 -4.05 9.95
N PRO A 53 10.82 -4.61 9.76
CA PRO A 53 11.04 -5.65 8.76
C PRO A 53 10.21 -6.92 8.97
N THR A 54 9.93 -7.29 10.22
CA THR A 54 9.15 -8.49 10.55
C THR A 54 7.70 -8.29 10.14
N LEU A 55 7.11 -7.16 10.53
CA LEU A 55 5.76 -6.78 10.11
C LEU A 55 5.66 -6.70 8.58
N TYR A 56 6.65 -6.07 7.94
CA TYR A 56 6.66 -5.93 6.49
C TYR A 56 6.68 -7.29 5.79
N ALA A 57 7.53 -8.22 6.26
CA ALA A 57 7.60 -9.59 5.77
C ALA A 57 6.24 -10.31 5.91
N GLU A 58 5.61 -10.24 7.08
CA GLU A 58 4.27 -10.81 7.30
C GLU A 58 3.24 -10.28 6.30
N ILE A 59 3.25 -8.98 6.01
CA ILE A 59 2.32 -8.35 5.07
C ILE A 59 2.60 -8.82 3.64
N ILE A 60 3.85 -8.80 3.18
CA ILE A 60 4.18 -9.14 1.79
C ILE A 60 4.07 -10.63 1.49
N GLU A 61 4.23 -11.48 2.50
CA GLU A 61 4.07 -12.94 2.40
C GLU A 61 2.63 -13.40 2.68
N GLY A 62 1.71 -12.47 2.94
CA GLY A 62 0.29 -12.78 3.15
C GLY A 62 0.00 -13.50 4.48
N ARG A 63 0.88 -13.35 5.47
CA ARG A 63 0.72 -13.92 6.82
C ARG A 63 0.20 -12.91 7.84
N PHE A 64 0.06 -11.64 7.46
CA PHE A 64 -0.51 -10.60 8.31
C PHE A 64 -1.98 -10.90 8.63
N GLY A 65 -2.31 -11.01 9.92
CA GLY A 65 -3.63 -11.39 10.42
C GLY A 65 -4.54 -10.23 10.84
N GLY A 66 -4.11 -8.98 10.61
CA GLY A 66 -4.92 -7.77 10.87
C GLY A 66 -5.85 -7.39 9.72
#